data_AF-A0A352FSI9-F1
#
_entry.id   AF-A0A352FSI9-F1
#
_cell.length_a   1.000
_cell.length_b   1.000
_cell.length_c   1.000
_cell.angle_alpha   90.00
_cell.angle_beta   90.00
_cell.angle_gamma   90.00
#
_symmetry.space_group_name_H-M   'P 1'
#
loop_
_entity.id
_entity.type
_entity.pdbx_description
1 polymer ?
#
loop_
_entity_poly.entity_id
_entity_poly.type
_entity_poly.pdbx_seq_one_letter_code
_entity_poly.pdbx_strand_id
1 'polypeptide(L)' 'MTEQTQLDVLAIFSHPDDAELTMAGTLIKLKALGYRTGVVDLTRGEMGTRGT' A
#
# COMPACT_ATOMS: atom_id res chain seq x y z
N MET A 1 -7.44 -1.39 24.79
CA MET A 1 -6.00 -1.41 24.48
C MET A 1 -5.88 -1.26 22.97
N THR A 2 -5.46 -0.11 22.46
CA THR A 2 -5.20 0.05 21.03
C THR A 2 -3.86 -0.62 20.74
N GLU A 3 -3.87 -1.79 20.10
CA GLU A 3 -2.63 -2.33 19.55
C GLU A 3 -2.10 -1.36 18.50
N GLN A 4 -0.95 -0.75 18.80
CA GLN A 4 -0.29 0.15 17.87
C GLN A 4 0.43 -0.70 16.83
N THR A 5 -0.17 -0.80 15.64
CA THR A 5 0.45 -1.48 14.51
C THR A 5 1.60 -0.63 14.00
N GLN A 6 2.82 -0.94 14.44
CA GLN A 6 4.02 -0.28 13.94
C GLN A 6 4.36 -0.85 12.55
N LEU A 7 4.56 0.06 11.60
CA LEU A 7 5.05 -0.23 10.25
C LEU A 7 6.45 0.35 10.12
N ASP A 8 7.33 -0.40 9.46
CA ASP A 8 8.67 0.08 9.12
C ASP A 8 8.66 0.92 7.86
N VAL A 9 7.74 0.60 6.93
CA VAL A 9 7.56 1.32 5.66
C VAL A 9 6.07 1.50 5.37
N LEU A 10 5.68 2.72 5.00
CA LEU A 10 4.34 3.05 4.54
C LEU A 10 4.42 3.61 3.12
N ALA A 11 3.81 2.93 2.16
CA ALA A 11 3.67 3.42 0.79
C ALA A 11 2.34 4.17 0.67
N ILE A 12 2.36 5.38 0.13
CA ILE A 12 1.19 6.25 0.04
C ILE A 12 0.95 6.60 -1.42
N PHE A 13 -0.26 6.32 -1.90
CA PHE A 13 -0.64 6.54 -3.29
C PHE A 13 -2.04 7.15 -3.42
N SER A 14 -2.34 7.67 -4.61
CA SER A 14 -3.57 8.41 -4.86
C SER A 14 -4.76 7.47 -5.01
N HIS A 15 -4.62 6.39 -5.76
CA HIS A 15 -5.71 5.49 -6.13
C HIS A 15 -5.36 4.02 -5.84
N PRO A 16 -6.37 3.14 -5.71
CA PRO A 16 -6.15 1.71 -5.68
C PRO A 16 -5.30 1.25 -6.89
N ASP A 17 -4.47 0.24 -6.69
CA ASP A 17 -3.55 -0.38 -7.66
C ASP A 17 -2.27 0.43 -7.97
N ASP A 18 -2.16 1.70 -7.57
CA ASP A 18 -0.97 2.51 -7.84
C ASP A 18 0.30 1.89 -7.22
N ALA A 19 0.20 1.33 -6.00
CA ALA A 19 1.33 0.72 -5.30
C ALA A 19 1.81 -0.56 -6.00
N GLU A 20 0.87 -1.37 -6.46
CA GLU A 20 1.07 -2.63 -7.17
C GLU A 20 1.74 -2.39 -8.52
N LEU A 21 1.24 -1.40 -9.27
CA LEU A 21 1.74 -1.08 -10.61
C LEU A 21 3.13 -0.43 -10.59
N THR A 22 3.41 0.40 -9.58
CA THR A 22 4.65 1.20 -9.56
C THR A 22 5.77 0.57 -8.75
N MET A 23 5.47 -0.19 -7.68
CA MET A 23 6.48 -0.63 -6.73
C MET A 23 6.23 -1.99 -6.06
N ALA A 24 5.40 -2.87 -6.63
CA ALA A 24 5.18 -4.22 -6.08
C ALA A 24 6.49 -4.98 -5.80
N GLY A 25 7.46 -4.93 -6.73
CA GLY A 25 8.76 -5.58 -6.54
C GLY A 25 9.53 -5.09 -5.32
N THR A 26 9.44 -3.79 -5.01
CA THR A 26 10.04 -3.20 -3.82
C THR A 26 9.33 -3.65 -2.55
N LEU A 27 8.00 -3.67 -2.54
CA LEU A 27 7.21 -4.15 -1.39
C LEU A 27 7.50 -5.64 -1.10
N ILE A 28 7.57 -6.47 -2.13
CA ILE A 28 7.94 -7.89 -2.01
C ILE A 28 9.36 -8.03 -1.43
N LYS A 29 10.32 -7.24 -1.93
CA LYS A 29 11.70 -7.26 -1.42
C LYS A 29 11.78 -6.83 0.03
N LEU A 30 11.08 -5.76 0.42
CA LEU A 30 11.03 -5.28 1.81
C LEU A 30 10.43 -6.35 2.73
N LYS A 31 9.37 -7.01 2.29
CA LYS A 31 8.78 -8.13 3.03
C LYS A 31 9.77 -9.29 3.18
N ALA A 32 10.51 -9.65 2.14
CA ALA A 32 11.53 -10.69 2.18
C ALA A 32 12.70 -10.35 3.13
N LEU A 33 12.99 -9.05 3.32
CA LEU A 33 13.97 -8.56 4.28
C LEU A 33 13.44 -8.47 5.72
N GLY A 34 12.16 -8.81 5.96
CA GLY A 34 11.55 -8.84 7.29
C GLY A 34 10.84 -7.55 7.71
N TYR A 35 10.78 -6.53 6.84
CA TYR A 35 10.08 -5.29 7.15
C TYR A 35 8.56 -5.48 7.17
N ARG A 36 7.90 -4.79 8.11
CA ARG A 36 6.44 -4.60 8.14
C ARG A 36 6.08 -3.43 7.24
N THR A 37 5.49 -3.72 6.10
CA THR A 37 5.05 -2.74 5.11
C THR A 37 3.54 -2.51 5.19
N GLY A 38 3.08 -1.29 4.95
CA GLY A 38 1.67 -0.98 4.69
C GLY A 38 1.50 -0.12 3.44
N VAL A 39 0.29 -0.12 2.90
CA VAL A 39 -0.13 0.72 1.76
C VAL A 39 -1.33 1.55 2.20
N VAL A 40 -1.36 2.82 1.82
CA VAL A 40 -2.51 3.72 2.01
C VAL A 40 -2.87 4.34 0.67
N ASP A 41 -4.10 4.11 0.26
CA ASP A 41 -4.73 4.79 -0.86
C ASP A 41 -5.52 6.00 -0.34
N LEU A 42 -5.25 7.18 -0.89
CA LEU A 42 -5.91 8.41 -0.46
C LEU A 42 -7.35 8.52 -0.97
N THR A 43 -7.70 7.79 -2.02
CA THR A 43 -9.04 7.74 -2.61
C THR A 43 -9.51 6.30 -2.70
N ARG A 44 -10.83 6.11 -2.87
CA ARG A 44 -11.40 4.78 -3.14
C ARG A 44 -11.43 4.45 -4.63
N GLY A 45 -10.93 5.34 -5.48
CA GLY A 45 -11.05 5.22 -6.93
C GLY A 45 -12.48 5.44 -7.43
N GLU A 46 -13.29 6.25 -6.74
CA GLU A 46 -14.72 6.45 -7.03
C GLU A 46 -15.04 7.01 -8.42
N MET A 47 -14.04 7.59 -9.10
CA MET A 47 -14.13 8.09 -10.48
C MET A 47 -13.55 7.10 -11.52
N GLY A 48 -13.16 5.89 -11.10
CA GLY A 48 -12.67 4.85 -11.97
C GLY A 48 -13.75 4.33 -12.91
N THR A 49 -13.46 4.26 -14.21
CA THR A 49 -14.44 3.83 -15.22
C THR A 49 -14.70 2.31 -15.25
N ARG A 50 -13.90 1.53 -14.50
CA ARG A 50 -13.88 0.06 -14.50
C ARG A 50 -14.00 -0.59 -13.11
N GLY A 51 -14.19 0.21 -12.05
CA GLY A 51 -14.25 -0.28 -10.68
C GLY A 51 -15.66 -0.16 -10.10
N THR A 52 -16.42 -1.26 -10.10
CA THR A 52 -17.61 -1.43 -9.25
C THR A 52 -17.31 -2.43 -8.15
#